data_AF-A0A6J4JRZ6-F1
#
_entry.id   AF-A0A6J4JRZ6-F1
#
_cell.length_a   1.000
_cell.length_b   1.000
_cell.length_c   1.000
_cell.angle_alpha   90.00
_cell.angle_beta   90.00
_cell.angle_gamma   90.00
#
_symmetry.space_group_name_H-M   'P 1'
#
loop_
_entity.id
_entity.type
_entity.pdbx_description
1 polymer ?
#
loop_
_entity_poly.entity_id
_entity_poly.type
_entity_poly.pdbx_seq_one_letter_code
_entity_poly.pdbx_strand_id
1 'polypeptide(L)' 'MSENPLKPVNRLLASLPEAEYQRLVPHLESVPLPLKEVLYKRGESIEYVYFPHHAIISL' A
#
# COMPACT_ATOMS: atom_id res chain seq x y z
N MET A 1 23.47 -10.06 7.05
CA MET A 1 22.60 -9.02 6.44
C MET A 1 21.58 -9.77 5.61
N SER A 2 20.42 -10.08 6.18
CA SER A 2 19.38 -10.83 5.48
C SER A 2 18.24 -9.86 5.18
N GLU A 3 18.29 -9.24 4.00
CA GLU A 3 17.09 -8.64 3.42
C GLU A 3 16.16 -9.81 3.09
N ASN A 4 15.08 -9.95 3.85
CA ASN A 4 14.04 -10.93 3.56
C ASN A 4 13.10 -10.28 2.53
N PRO A 5 13.17 -10.64 1.24
CA PRO A 5 12.40 -9.97 0.18
C PRO A 5 10.88 -10.15 0.33
N LEU A 6 10.43 -10.90 1.33
CA LEU A 6 9.02 -11.23 1.60
C LEU A 6 8.37 -10.37 2.70
N LYS A 7 9.11 -9.48 3.38
CA LYS A 7 8.49 -8.65 4.43
C LYS A 7 7.92 -7.36 3.84
N PRO A 8 6.59 -7.13 3.93
CA PRO A 8 6.01 -5.89 3.49
C PRO A 8 6.56 -4.73 4.33
N VAL A 9 7.04 -3.68 3.65
CA VAL A 9 7.50 -2.46 4.33
C VAL A 9 6.32 -1.76 5.02
N ASN A 10 5.10 -1.92 4.50
CA ASN A 10 3.88 -1.46 5.14
C ASN A 10 3.46 -2.39 6.29
N ARG A 11 3.30 -1.83 7.49
CA ARG A 11 2.96 -2.60 8.71
C ARG A 11 1.63 -3.34 8.63
N LEU A 12 0.65 -2.81 7.89
CA LEU A 12 -0.65 -3.44 7.73
C LEU A 12 -0.53 -4.69 6.85
N LEU A 13 0.14 -4.57 5.70
CA LEU A 13 0.45 -5.74 4.86
C LEU A 13 1.29 -6.77 5.63
N ALA A 14 2.24 -6.33 6.46
CA ALA A 14 3.09 -7.21 7.26
C ALA A 14 2.36 -7.93 8.41
N SER A 15 1.17 -7.45 8.79
CA SER A 15 0.33 -8.10 9.80
C SER A 15 -0.55 -9.23 9.24
N LEU A 16 -0.64 -9.33 7.90
CA LEU A 16 -1.44 -10.37 7.26
C LEU A 16 -0.78 -11.74 7.38
N PRO A 17 -1.57 -12.82 7.49
CA PRO A 17 -1.07 -14.17 7.28
C PRO A 17 -0.44 -14.30 5.89
N GLU A 18 0.62 -15.12 5.77
CA GLU A 18 1.35 -15.32 4.51
C GLU A 18 0.42 -15.65 3.33
N ALA A 19 -0.54 -16.55 3.53
CA ALA A 19 -1.49 -16.94 2.49
C ALA A 19 -2.39 -15.79 2.00
N GLU A 20 -2.72 -14.83 2.88
CA GLU A 20 -3.49 -13.65 2.50
C GLU A 20 -2.63 -12.62 1.78
N TYR A 21 -1.40 -12.40 2.27
CA TYR A 21 -0.44 -11.54 1.60
C TYR A 21 -0.16 -12.02 0.17
N GLN A 22 0.11 -13.32 -0.01
CA GLN A 22 0.35 -13.92 -1.33
C GLN A 22 -0.82 -13.76 -2.30
N ARG A 23 -2.06 -13.69 -1.80
CA ARG A 23 -3.25 -13.40 -2.64
C ARG A 23 -3.32 -11.95 -3.09
N LEU A 24 -2.77 -11.02 -2.30
CA LEU A 24 -2.73 -9.59 -2.64
C LEU A 24 -1.56 -9.24 -3.53
N VAL A 25 -0.41 -9.92 -3.40
CA VAL A 25 0.82 -9.64 -4.17
C VAL A 25 0.57 -9.41 -5.68
N PRO A 26 -0.23 -10.22 -6.41
CA PRO A 26 -0.49 -10.00 -7.84
C PRO A 26 -1.27 -8.72 -8.16
N HIS A 27 -1.96 -8.14 -7.17
CA HIS A 27 -2.77 -6.93 -7.29
C HIS A 27 -2.08 -5.69 -6.71
N LEU A 28 -0.93 -5.87 -6.06
CA LEU A 28 -0.17 -4.76 -5.49
C LEU A 28 0.76 -4.18 -6.56
N GLU A 29 0.60 -2.89 -6.79
CA GLU A 29 1.48 -2.12 -7.67
C GLU A 29 2.21 -1.05 -6.86
N SER A 30 3.52 -0.93 -7.08
CA SER A 30 4.33 0.13 -6.48
C SER A 30 4.17 1.40 -7.30
N VAL A 31 3.37 2.34 -6.81
CA VAL A 31 3.14 3.63 -7.47
C VAL A 31 3.87 4.76 -6.73
N PRO A 32 4.46 5.73 -7.46
CA PRO A 32 4.99 6.94 -6.84
C PRO A 32 3.83 7.80 -6.30
N LEU A 33 4.00 8.37 -5.11
CA LEU A 33 3.05 9.32 -4.51
C LEU A 33 3.68 10.71 -4.39
N PRO A 34 3.61 11.56 -5.43
CA PRO A 34 4.09 12.94 -5.37
C PRO A 34 3.41 13.79 -4.28
N LEU A 35 4.15 14.80 -3.81
CA LEU A 35 3.62 15.78 -2.86
C LEU A 35 2.40 16.50 -3.46
N LYS A 36 1.36 16.70 -2.65
CA LYS A 36 0.08 17.37 -3.03
C LYS A 36 -0.75 16.60 -4.06
N GLU A 37 -0.51 15.30 -4.21
CA GLU A 37 -1.41 14.45 -4.99
C GLU A 37 -2.74 14.24 -4.27
N VAL A 38 -3.84 14.32 -5.02
CA VAL A 38 -5.19 14.04 -4.51
C VAL A 38 -5.51 12.58 -4.82
N LEU A 39 -5.40 11.72 -3.81
CA LEU A 39 -5.65 10.27 -3.96
C LEU A 39 -7.13 9.92 -4.07
N TYR A 40 -7.98 10.75 -3.49
CA TYR A 40 -9.42 10.53 -3.43
C TYR A 40 -10.13 11.87 -3.28
N LYS A 41 -11.22 12.06 -4.03
CA LYS A 41 -12.11 13.21 -3.86
C LYS A 41 -13.41 12.76 -3.24
N ARG A 42 -13.89 13.56 -2.30
CA ARG A 42 -15.17 13.32 -1.63
C ARG A 42 -16.31 13.26 -2.65
N GLY A 43 -17.04 12.15 -2.66
CA GLY A 43 -18.19 11.92 -3.53
C GLY A 43 -17.88 11.07 -4.78
N GLU A 44 -16.61 10.75 -5.02
CA GLU A 44 -16.20 9.79 -6.04
C GLU A 44 -16.17 8.35 -5.46
N SER A 45 -16.20 7.34 -6.33
CA SER A 45 -16.01 5.95 -5.92
C SER A 45 -14.55 5.68 -5.54
N ILE A 46 -14.32 4.86 -4.52
CA ILE A 46 -12.96 4.40 -4.20
C ILE A 46 -12.59 3.31 -5.19
N GLU A 47 -11.68 3.62 -6.11
CA GLU A 47 -11.19 2.68 -7.12
C GLU A 47 -9.98 1.88 -6.61
N TYR A 48 -9.12 2.50 -5.80
CA TYR A 48 -7.86 1.93 -5.33
C TYR A 48 -7.68 2.10 -3.82
N VAL A 49 -7.00 1.14 -3.22
CA VAL A 49 -6.56 1.19 -1.82
C VAL A 49 -5.04 1.34 -1.81
N TYR A 50 -4.56 2.39 -1.15
CA TYR A 50 -3.15 2.70 -1.07
C TYR A 50 -2.58 2.22 0.27
N PHE A 51 -1.38 1.63 0.22
CA PHE A 51 -0.59 1.26 1.40
C PHE A 51 0.68 2.11 1.44
N PRO A 52 0.66 3.32 2.05
CA PRO A 52 1.81 4.21 2.03
C PRO A 52 3.04 3.58 2.68
N HIS A 53 4.18 3.67 1.98
CA HIS A 53 5.48 3.26 2.50
C HIS A 53 6.15 4.42 3.26
N HIS A 54 6.22 5.59 2.63
CA HIS A 54 6.84 6.82 3.16
C HIS A 54 6.03 8.04 2.74
N ALA A 55 4.87 8.28 3.34
CA ALA A 55 4.05 9.46 3.06
C ALA A 55 3.22 9.88 4.29
N ILE A 56 2.77 11.13 4.28
CA ILE A 56 1.74 11.65 5.18
C ILE A 56 0.50 11.95 4.33
N ILE A 57 -0.64 11.39 4.72
CA ILE A 57 -1.91 11.58 4.03
C ILE A 57 -2.82 12.44 4.90
N SER A 58 -3.50 13.41 4.28
CA SER A 58 -4.56 14.21 4.90
C SER A 58 -5.91 13.83 4.28
N LEU A 59 -6.96 13.80 5.09
CA LEU A 59 -8.34 13.54 4.68
C LEU A 59 -9.16 14.83 4.64
#